data_AF-A0A4Q3CLW8-F1
#
_entry.id   AF-A0A4Q3CLW8-F1
#
_cell.length_a   1.000
_cell.length_b   1.000
_cell.length_c   1.000
_cell.angle_alpha   90.00
_cell.angle_beta   90.00
_cell.angle_gamma   90.00
#
_symmetry.space_group_name_H-M   'P 1'
#
loop_
_entity.id
_entity.type
_entity.pdbx_description
1 polymer ?
#
loop_
_entity_poly.entity_id
_entity_poly.type
_entity_poly.pdbx_seq_one_letter_code
_entity_poly.pdbx_strand_id
1 'polypeptide(L)' 'QWADAAHGIKGAARSVGLMALGDACETLEHLGREGQATPAQAGVAISAVKDRLGEAIEAIAHIEHQLMMKRSFEGVRLE' A
#
# COMPACT_ATOMS: atom_id res chain seq x y z
N GLN A 1 15.06 -0.82 -10.87
CA GLN A 1 15.59 -0.68 -9.49
C GLN A 1 14.43 -0.56 -8.50
N TRP A 2 14.66 -0.53 -7.18
CA TRP A 2 13.58 -0.47 -6.16
C TRP A 2 12.65 0.74 -6.30
N ALA A 3 13.14 1.88 -6.81
CA ALA A 3 12.30 3.04 -7.16
C ALA A 3 11.25 2.72 -8.26
N ASP A 4 11.60 1.93 -9.27
CA ASP A 4 10.66 1.54 -10.35
C ASP A 4 9.62 0.53 -9.84
N ALA A 5 10.03 -0.34 -8.92
CA ALA A 5 9.11 -1.26 -8.24
C ALA A 5 8.10 -0.45 -7.39
N ALA A 6 8.58 0.54 -6.64
CA ALA A 6 7.74 1.45 -5.87
C ALA A 6 6.76 2.21 -6.78
N HIS A 7 7.22 2.70 -7.93
CA HIS A 7 6.38 3.35 -8.93
C HIS A 7 5.23 2.46 -9.43
N GLY A 8 5.53 1.21 -9.77
CA GLY A 8 4.53 0.24 -10.22
C GLY A 8 3.49 -0.08 -9.14
N ILE A 9 3.94 -0.35 -7.92
CA ILE A 9 3.05 -0.65 -6.79
C ILE A 9 2.21 0.58 -6.43
N LYS A 10 2.77 1.79 -6.46
CA LYS A 10 2.03 3.05 -6.23
C LYS A 10 0.81 3.18 -7.13
N GLY A 11 1.00 2.97 -8.44
CA GLY A 11 -0.09 3.04 -9.41
C GLY A 11 -1.17 1.99 -9.16
N ALA A 12 -0.76 0.74 -8.90
CA ALA A 12 -1.67 -0.35 -8.58
C ALA A 12 -2.43 -0.15 -7.27
N ALA A 13 -1.77 0.36 -6.23
CA ALA A 13 -2.39 0.62 -4.93
C ALA A 13 -3.45 1.73 -5.03
N ARG A 14 -3.11 2.86 -5.69
CA ARG A 14 -4.03 4.00 -5.85
C ARG A 14 -5.24 3.63 -6.72
N SER A 15 -5.10 2.76 -7.73
CA SER A 15 -6.22 2.37 -8.59
C SER A 15 -7.32 1.55 -7.88
N VAL A 16 -6.99 0.93 -6.74
CA VAL A 16 -7.94 0.17 -5.91
C VAL A 16 -8.21 0.82 -4.55
N GLY A 17 -7.82 2.10 -4.38
CA GLY A 17 -8.11 2.88 -3.18
C GLY A 17 -7.21 2.63 -1.97
N LEU A 18 -6.11 1.89 -2.12
CA LEU A 18 -5.12 1.64 -1.06
C LEU A 18 -4.19 2.85 -0.89
N MET A 19 -4.74 4.00 -0.50
CA MET A 19 -4.04 5.29 -0.51
C MET A 19 -2.79 5.30 0.38
N ALA A 20 -2.89 4.76 1.60
CA ALA A 20 -1.76 4.73 2.52
C ALA A 20 -0.57 3.90 2.01
N LEU A 21 -0.83 2.81 1.28
CA LEU A 21 0.21 2.03 0.60
C LEU A 21 0.80 2.84 -0.57
N GLY A 22 -0.06 3.51 -1.35
CA GLY A 22 0.36 4.39 -2.44
C GLY A 22 1.31 5.49 -1.98
N ASP A 23 1.02 6.13 -0.86
CA ASP A 23 1.83 7.24 -0.32
C ASP A 23 3.18 6.75 0.24
N ALA A 24 3.21 5.57 0.86
CA ALA A 24 4.47 4.93 1.25
C ALA A 24 5.33 4.59 0.02
N CYS A 25 4.71 4.08 -1.06
CA CYS A 25 5.42 3.82 -2.32
C CYS A 25 5.93 5.10 -2.99
N GLU A 26 5.19 6.20 -2.93
CA GLU A 26 5.64 7.49 -3.46
C GLU A 26 6.87 8.01 -2.71
N THR A 27 6.87 7.91 -1.38
CA THR A 27 8.02 8.25 -0.54
C THR A 27 9.25 7.41 -0.93
N LEU A 28 9.06 6.10 -1.08
CA LEU A 28 10.13 5.18 -1.48
C LEU A 28 10.65 5.47 -2.91
N GLU A 29 9.75 5.75 -3.85
CA GLU A 29 10.10 6.11 -5.22
C GLU A 29 10.97 7.37 -5.25
N HIS A 30 10.54 8.44 -4.58
CA HIS A 30 11.29 9.70 -4.53
C HIS A 30 12.68 9.49 -3.93
N LEU A 31 12.76 8.78 -2.79
CA LEU A 31 14.02 8.48 -2.12
C LEU A 31 15.00 7.72 -3.04
N GLY A 32 14.50 6.79 -3.84
CA GLY A 32 15.32 6.05 -4.80
C GLY A 32 15.67 6.83 -6.08
N ARG A 33 14.84 7.78 -6.49
CA ARG A 33 15.09 8.68 -7.65
C ARG A 33 16.13 9.76 -7.31
N GLU A 34 16.12 10.26 -6.07
CA GLU A 34 17.12 11.23 -5.58
C GLU A 34 18.54 10.64 -5.53
N GLY A 35 18.65 9.33 -5.32
CA GLY A 35 19.92 8.60 -5.38
C GLY A 35 20.89 8.88 -4.23
N GLN A 36 20.47 9.63 -3.21
CA GLN A 36 21.29 10.02 -2.04
C GLN A 36 20.93 9.26 -0.76
N ALA A 37 20.01 8.29 -0.85
CA ALA A 37 19.56 7.53 0.30
C ALA A 37 20.66 6.61 0.84
N THR A 38 20.93 6.69 2.15
CA THR A 38 21.72 5.68 2.84
C THR A 38 21.00 4.32 2.85
N PRO A 39 21.72 3.19 2.98
CA PRO A 39 21.07 1.88 3.10
C PRO A 39 20.05 1.79 4.24
N ALA A 40 20.30 2.48 5.36
CA ALA A 40 19.38 2.52 6.48
C ALA A 40 18.08 3.27 6.14
N GLN A 41 18.17 4.44 5.48
CA GLN A 41 17.00 5.19 5.03
C GLN A 41 16.18 4.39 4.01
N ALA A 42 16.85 3.75 3.05
CA ALA A 42 16.18 2.87 2.09
C ALA A 42 15.48 1.70 2.80
N GLY A 43 16.14 1.07 3.78
CA GLY A 43 15.57 -0.02 4.58
C GLY A 43 14.31 0.39 5.34
N VAL A 44 14.32 1.56 6.00
CA VAL A 44 13.14 2.09 6.70
C VAL A 44 11.99 2.36 5.73
N ALA A 45 12.26 3.00 4.59
CA ALA A 45 11.23 3.29 3.60
C ALA A 45 10.63 2.01 2.98
N ILE A 46 11.47 1.00 2.70
CA ILE A 46 11.00 -0.31 2.21
C ILE A 46 10.16 -1.00 3.28
N SER A 47 10.57 -0.95 4.55
CA SER A 47 9.78 -1.52 5.65
C SER A 47 8.42 -0.84 5.76
N ALA A 48 8.35 0.48 5.60
CA ALA A 48 7.08 1.20 5.63
C ALA A 48 6.12 0.72 4.53
N VAL A 49 6.62 0.48 3.31
CA VAL A 49 5.82 -0.12 2.22
C VAL A 49 5.34 -1.53 2.59
N LYS A 50 6.21 -2.36 3.17
CA LYS A 50 5.85 -3.71 3.64
C LYS A 50 4.72 -3.65 4.68
N ASP A 51 4.81 -2.75 5.64
CA ASP A 51 3.85 -2.65 6.74
C ASP A 51 2.48 -2.20 6.22
N ARG A 52 2.44 -1.18 5.34
CA ARG A 52 1.19 -0.75 4.70
C ARG A 52 0.56 -1.83 3.81
N LEU A 53 1.38 -2.65 3.15
CA LEU A 53 0.90 -3.79 2.38
C LEU A 53 0.28 -4.86 3.29
N GLY A 54 0.91 -5.14 4.44
CA GLY A 54 0.36 -6.05 5.45
C GLY A 54 -1.02 -5.60 5.94
N GLU A 55 -1.14 -4.33 6.32
CA GLU A 55 -2.42 -3.74 6.75
C GLU A 55 -3.51 -3.83 5.67
N ALA A 56 -3.14 -3.58 4.41
CA ALA A 56 -4.08 -3.73 3.30
C ALA A 56 -4.57 -5.18 3.14
N ILE A 57 -3.67 -6.15 3.25
CA ILE A 57 -4.01 -7.58 3.17
C ILE A 57 -4.94 -7.97 4.34
N GLU A 58 -4.65 -7.52 5.55
CA GLU A 58 -5.50 -7.77 6.72
C GLU A 58 -6.89 -7.15 6.58
N ALA A 59 -6.98 -5.92 6.07
CA ALA A 59 -8.26 -5.25 5.83
C ALA A 59 -9.09 -5.99 4.77
N ILE A 60 -8.46 -6.45 3.68
CA ILE A 60 -9.13 -7.26 2.64
C ILE A 60 -9.62 -8.58 3.23
N ALA A 61 -8.77 -9.30 3.97
CA ALA A 61 -9.14 -10.57 4.61
C ALA A 61 -10.31 -10.39 5.58
N HIS A 62 -10.34 -9.28 6.32
CA HIS A 62 -11.45 -8.95 7.21
C HIS A 62 -12.77 -8.77 6.43
N ILE A 63 -12.75 -8.03 5.33
CA ILE A 63 -13.92 -7.83 4.47
C ILE A 63 -14.38 -9.15 3.83
N GLU A 64 -13.45 -9.94 3.29
CA GLU A 64 -13.76 -11.27 2.72
C GLU A 64 -14.45 -12.18 3.74
N HIS A 65 -13.94 -12.21 4.98
CA HIS A 65 -14.55 -12.96 6.07
C HIS A 65 -15.98 -12.47 6.38
N GLN A 66 -16.19 -11.14 6.46
CA GLN A 66 -17.52 -10.57 6.67
C GLN A 66 -18.50 -10.92 5.55
N LEU A 67 -18.05 -10.84 4.29
CA LEU A 67 -18.85 -11.20 3.11
C LEU A 67 -19.22 -12.70 3.08
N MET A 68 -18.30 -13.57 3.49
CA MET A 68 -18.58 -15.01 3.56
C MET A 68 -19.60 -15.35 4.66
N MET A 69 -19.59 -14.60 5.76
CA MET A 69 -20.51 -14.80 6.89
C MET A 69 -21.88 -14.13 6.72
N LYS A 70 -21.96 -13.04 5.95
CA LYS A 70 -23.22 -12.32 5.68
C LYS A 70 -23.62 -12.47 4.21
N ARG A 71 -24.69 -13.21 3.93
CA ARG A 71 -25.29 -13.35 2.58
C ARG A 71 -25.87 -12.05 1.99
N SER A 72 -25.71 -10.91 2.67
CA SER A 72 -26.18 -9.59 2.23
C SER A 72 -25.11 -8.53 2.53
N PHE A 73 -24.74 -7.76 1.51
CA PHE A 73 -23.86 -6.61 1.63
C PHE A 73 -24.70 -5.34 1.67
N GLU A 74 -24.80 -4.69 2.83
CA GLU A 74 -25.22 -3.29 2.88
C GLU A 74 -24.02 -2.44 2.49
N GLY A 75 -23.99 -1.98 1.24
CA GLY A 75 -22.97 -1.05 0.79
C GLY A 75 -23.06 0.24 1.59
N VAL A 76 -22.03 0.54 2.38
CA VAL A 76 -21.90 1.82 3.06
C VAL A 76 -21.67 2.88 1.99
N ARG A 77 -22.70 3.72 1.72
CA ARG A 77 -22.51 4.98 1.01
C ARG A 77 -21.78 5.92 1.96
N LEU A 78 -20.58 6.34 1.58
CA LEU A 78 -19.95 7.51 2.17
C LEU A 78 -20.59 8.72 1.50
N GLU A 79 -21.26 9.58 2.29
CA GLU A 79 -21.74 10.89 1.85
C GLU A 79 -20.59 11.87 1.61
#